data_AF-A0A1H7B6D8-F1
#
_entry.id   AF-A0A1H7B6D8-F1
#
_cell.length_a   1.000
_cell.length_b   1.000
_cell.length_c   1.000
_cell.angle_alpha   90.00
_cell.angle_beta   90.00
_cell.angle_gamma   90.00
#
_symmetry.space_group_name_H-M   'P 1'
#
loop_
_entity.id
_entity.type
_entity.pdbx_description
1 polymer ?
#
loop_
_entity_poly.entity_id
_entity_poly.type
_entity_poly.pdbx_seq_one_letter_code
_entity_poly.pdbx_strand_id
1 'polypeptide(L)' 'MKLFEKYAKLRQKSYVTSMVTNAVRGSMALENQHVPEPQVQAIVIALLREAELKGREFVKN' A
#
# COMPACT_ATOMS: atom_id res chain seq x y z
N MET A 1 -7.07 -2.73 -23.01
CA MET A 1 -7.60 -2.31 -21.69
C MET A 1 -6.46 -1.69 -20.88
N LYS A 2 -6.66 -0.50 -20.34
CA LYS A 2 -5.71 0.12 -19.40
C LYS A 2 -5.77 -0.62 -18.07
N LEU A 3 -4.67 -0.63 -17.31
CA LEU A 3 -4.56 -1.35 -16.03
C LEU A 3 -5.71 -0.99 -15.07
N PHE A 4 -5.99 0.31 -14.92
CA PHE A 4 -7.04 0.80 -14.03
C PHE A 4 -8.47 0.58 -14.56
N GLU A 5 -8.65 0.24 -15.84
CA GLU A 5 -9.95 -0.17 -16.38
C GLU A 5 -10.23 -1.63 -15.97
N LYS A 6 -9.20 -2.47 -15.94
CA LYS A 6 -9.32 -3.88 -15.54
C LYS A 6 -9.34 -4.04 -14.01
N TYR A 7 -8.62 -3.18 -13.30
CA TYR A 7 -8.43 -3.26 -11.86
C TYR A 7 -8.84 -1.94 -11.19
N ALA A 8 -10.12 -1.60 -11.26
CA ALA A 8 -10.66 -0.34 -10.73
C ALA A 8 -10.35 -0.11 -9.24
N LYS A 9 -10.25 -1.19 -8.44
CA LYS A 9 -9.89 -1.12 -7.02
C LYS A 9 -8.51 -0.51 -6.75
N LEU A 10 -7.58 -0.56 -7.72
CA LEU A 10 -6.27 0.06 -7.58
C LEU A 10 -6.32 1.59 -7.48
N ARG A 11 -7.44 2.23 -7.86
CA ARG A 11 -7.65 3.66 -7.63
C ARG A 11 -7.98 4.00 -6.18
N GLN A 12 -8.42 3.00 -5.40
CA GLN A 12 -8.81 3.21 -4.01
C GLN A 12 -7.56 3.11 -3.13
N LYS A 13 -7.15 4.26 -2.56
CA LYS A 13 -5.98 4.33 -1.66
C LYS A 13 -6.07 3.34 -0.50
N SER A 14 -7.26 3.15 0.07
CA SER A 14 -7.51 2.17 1.15
C SER A 14 -7.21 0.73 0.70
N TYR A 15 -7.66 0.36 -0.50
CA TYR A 15 -7.42 -0.97 -1.06
C TYR A 15 -5.92 -1.21 -1.27
N VAL A 16 -5.22 -0.25 -1.88
CA VAL A 16 -3.77 -0.41 -2.11
C VAL A 16 -2.98 -0.40 -0.80
N THR A 17 -3.37 0.43 0.17
CA THR A 17 -2.74 0.44 1.50
C THR A 17 -2.87 -0.93 2.16
N SER A 18 -4.07 -1.53 2.15
CA SER A 18 -4.31 -2.87 2.70
C SER A 18 -3.54 -3.94 1.94
N MET A 19 -3.56 -3.90 0.59
CA MET A 19 -2.83 -4.85 -0.26
C MET A 19 -1.33 -4.83 0.02
N VAL A 20 -0.72 -3.65 0.09
CA VAL A 20 0.71 -3.49 0.38
C VAL A 20 1.04 -3.93 1.81
N THR A 21 0.21 -3.56 2.79
CA THR A 21 0.37 -3.99 4.20
C THR A 21 0.40 -5.51 4.30
N ASN A 22 -0.55 -6.20 3.65
CA ASN A 22 -0.64 -7.65 3.65
C ASN A 22 0.55 -8.30 2.94
N ALA A 23 0.99 -7.73 1.81
CA ALA A 23 2.14 -8.24 1.06
C ALA A 23 3.42 -8.16 1.91
N VAL A 24 3.69 -7.00 2.52
CA VAL A 24 4.86 -6.79 3.39
C VAL A 24 4.80 -7.72 4.60
N ARG A 25 3.66 -7.75 5.31
CA ARG A 25 3.46 -8.64 6.47
C ARG A 25 3.67 -10.10 6.10
N GLY A 26 3.16 -10.53 4.95
CA GLY A 26 3.33 -11.89 4.45
C GLY A 26 4.80 -12.22 4.18
N SER A 27 5.52 -11.32 3.49
CA SER A 27 6.96 -11.49 3.27
C SER A 27 7.76 -11.53 4.57
N MET A 28 7.44 -10.69 5.54
CA MET A 28 8.09 -10.72 6.87
C MET A 28 7.85 -12.03 7.61
N ALA A 29 6.63 -12.56 7.54
CA ALA A 29 6.28 -13.83 8.16
C ALA A 29 7.06 -15.02 7.57
N LEU A 30 7.35 -15.00 6.26
CA LEU A 30 8.20 -16.02 5.61
C LEU A 30 9.64 -16.02 6.17
N GLU A 31 10.11 -14.86 6.64
CA GLU A 31 11.41 -14.66 7.28
C GLU A 31 11.34 -14.84 8.81
N ASN A 32 10.27 -15.45 9.35
CA ASN A 32 9.97 -15.61 10.78
C ASN A 32 9.85 -14.29 11.57
N GLN A 33 9.72 -13.15 10.89
CA GLN A 33 9.55 -11.85 11.56
C GLN A 33 8.07 -11.59 11.85
N HIS A 34 7.74 -11.52 13.14
CA HIS A 34 6.38 -11.27 13.61
C HIS A 34 6.23 -9.81 14.04
N VAL A 35 5.79 -8.97 13.10
CA VAL A 35 5.48 -7.55 13.37
C VAL A 35 3.97 -7.34 13.39
N PRO A 36 3.42 -6.61 14.39
CA PRO A 36 2.01 -6.29 14.44
C PRO A 36 1.53 -5.56 13.18
N GLU A 37 0.40 -5.99 12.62
CA GLU A 37 -0.18 -5.39 11.42
C GLU A 37 -0.40 -3.87 11.53
N PRO A 38 -0.90 -3.31 12.66
CA PRO A 38 -1.05 -1.85 12.79
C PRO A 38 0.26 -1.09 12.63
N GLN A 39 1.39 -1.70 13.03
CA GLN A 39 2.71 -1.10 12.89
C GLN A 39 3.15 -1.10 11.41
N VAL A 40 2.96 -2.21 10.70
CA VAL A 40 3.24 -2.30 9.26
C VAL A 40 2.36 -1.31 8.49
N GLN A 41 1.08 -1.22 8.82
CA GLN A 41 0.13 -0.31 8.20
C GLN A 41 0.54 1.16 8.41
N ALA A 42 0.99 1.53 9.61
CA ALA A 42 1.46 2.88 9.89
C ALA A 42 2.67 3.27 9.03
N ILE A 43 3.62 2.34 8.85
CA ILE A 43 4.80 2.54 7.97
C ILE A 43 4.37 2.73 6.52
N VAL A 44 3.47 1.87 6.01
CA VAL A 44 2.96 1.97 4.64
C VAL A 44 2.25 3.30 4.42
N ILE A 45 1.41 3.75 5.35
CA ILE A 45 0.72 5.05 5.27
C ILE A 45 1.72 6.21 5.26
N ALA A 46 2.74 6.17 6.11
CA ALA A 46 3.77 7.21 6.16
C ALA A 46 4.53 7.32 4.82
N LEU A 47 4.91 6.20 4.23
CA LEU A 47 5.60 6.16 2.92
C LEU A 47 4.71 6.66 1.78
N LEU A 48 3.43 6.31 1.78
CA LEU A 48 2.47 6.81 0.78
C LEU A 48 2.30 8.33 0.90
N ARG A 49 2.21 8.87 2.12
CA ARG A 49 2.16 10.32 2.34
C ARG A 49 3.44 11.01 1.91
N GLU A 50 4.61 10.43 2.20
CA GLU A 50 5.89 10.98 1.76
C GLU A 50 6.00 11.02 0.23
N ALA A 51 5.54 9.98 -0.45
CA ALA A 51 5.49 9.93 -1.91
C ALA A 51 4.59 11.05 -2.48
N GLU A 52 3.42 11.26 -1.87
CA GLU A 52 2.50 12.34 -2.25
C GLU A 52 3.14 13.73 -2.06
N LEU A 53 3.84 13.96 -0.94
CA LEU A 53 4.58 15.20 -0.69
C LEU A 53 5.69 15.45 -1.71
N LYS A 54 6.28 14.38 -2.26
CA LYS A 54 7.29 14.45 -3.33
C LYS A 54 6.67 14.57 -4.74
N GLY A 55 5.38 14.85 -4.83
CA GLY A 55 4.67 15.05 -6.10
C GLY A 55 4.27 13.77 -6.82
N ARG A 56 4.38 12.59 -6.18
CA ARG A 56 3.83 11.34 -6.71
C ARG A 56 2.39 11.22 -6.26
N GLU A 57 1.48 11.68 -7.11
CA GLU A 57 0.05 11.61 -6.82
C GLU A 57 -0.50 10.20 -7.07
N PHE A 58 -1.33 9.72 -6.15
CA PHE A 58 -1.88 8.37 -6.22
C PHE A 58 -2.87 8.21 -7.38
N VAL A 59 -3.73 9.22 -7.60
CA VAL A 59 -4.61 9.40 -8.76
C VAL A 59 -4.96 10.90 -8.81
N LYS A 60 -4.76 11.58 -9.96
CA LYS A 60 -5.47 12.85 -10.21
C LYS A 60 -6.93 12.53 -10.49
N ASN A 61 -7.85 13.19 -9.79
CA ASN A 61 -9.27 13.21 -10.19
C ASN A 61 -9.40 13.63 -11.65
#